data_AF-A0A2N0QUA0-F1
#
_entry.id   AF-A0A2N0QUA0-F1
#
_cell.length_a   1.000
_cell.length_b   1.000
_cell.length_c   1.000
_cell.angle_alpha   90.00
_cell.angle_beta   90.00
_cell.angle_gamma   90.00
#
_symmetry.space_group_name_H-M   'P 1'
#
loop_
_entity.id
_entity.type
_entity.pdbx_description
1 polymer ?
#
loop_
_entity_poly.entity_id
_entity_poly.type
_entity_poly.pdbx_seq_one_letter_code
_entity_poly.pdbx_strand_id
1 'polypeptide(L)'
;MENIFYSKVFVAGSFKFAVDEASKRDTKLSTLDKFVCNLATILVRDKEVVAVNLKILPNKCKIYIAKNDVWLAKDYEYINNVKKVLINVSKEAPMSFEEAYEKDDVKKLAINIFKYCKYKLIIRLNKLRKDIASNEDEIYIKSFLDYVKSDGVDVMFSEIHVISRVCYNYYPTAKKDPTIPEKFLRHIKKVGSYIGSFIDITNCARKQKYKTLFSCIELKLLDPNMVVKTVSSWSDTVKHYFRDQKIYDEFKKKCLNDPVIKKNLVRVYGKYTPDMLDCEVTKKMHLHAELNVLVNLMDQGKKDIDYIAVSKKCCYLCDLYIKFLISKGYKITISDSGLHKKLYHIWKLPDAFKQEFIDYATSELDYIIEKEISNHTNIIAIPDNDPDSSDSESVLYYGSIVSYIDDLVYNYNYN
;
A
#
# COMPACT_ATOMS: atom_id res chain seq x y z
N MET A 1 17.88 10.65 21.94
CA MET A 1 18.07 10.38 20.51
C MET A 1 16.81 9.82 19.84
N GLU A 2 16.23 8.71 20.32
CA GLU A 2 15.01 8.11 19.71
C GLU A 2 13.80 9.06 19.66
N ASN A 3 13.52 9.83 20.73
CA ASN A 3 12.42 10.81 20.71
C ASN A 3 12.65 11.92 19.68
N ILE A 4 13.88 12.44 19.57
CA ILE A 4 14.25 13.46 18.56
C ILE A 4 14.02 12.90 17.16
N PHE A 5 14.44 11.66 16.91
CA PHE A 5 14.21 10.98 15.64
C PHE A 5 12.72 10.89 15.30
N TYR A 6 11.87 10.45 16.23
CA TYR A 6 10.42 10.41 15.97
C TYR A 6 9.81 11.79 15.76
N SER A 7 10.24 12.81 16.51
CA SER A 7 9.78 14.18 16.29
C SER A 7 10.14 14.67 14.87
N LYS A 8 11.35 14.40 14.38
CA LYS A 8 11.76 14.68 12.99
C LYS A 8 10.92 13.90 11.97
N VAL A 9 10.66 12.62 12.20
CA VAL A 9 9.75 11.80 11.36
C VAL A 9 8.35 12.42 11.27
N PHE A 10 7.83 12.96 12.36
CA PHE A 10 6.51 13.61 12.39
C PHE A 10 6.51 14.93 11.62
N VAL A 11 7.51 15.78 11.85
CA VAL A 11 7.69 17.02 11.09
C VAL A 11 7.83 16.74 9.60
N ALA A 12 8.74 15.85 9.20
CA ALA A 12 8.91 15.47 7.79
C ALA A 12 7.61 14.90 7.18
N GLY A 13 6.83 14.15 7.98
CA GLY A 13 5.53 13.60 7.56
C GLY A 13 4.41 14.63 7.44
N SER A 14 4.63 15.87 7.89
CA SER A 14 3.72 17.00 7.74
C SER A 14 3.95 17.79 6.45
N PHE A 15 5.15 17.75 5.88
CA PHE A 15 5.47 18.44 4.63
C PHE A 15 5.00 17.67 3.39
N LYS A 16 4.98 18.35 2.23
CA LYS A 16 4.61 17.78 0.92
C LYS A 16 5.79 17.00 0.34
N PHE A 17 6.27 16.01 1.09
CA PHE A 17 7.42 15.23 0.66
C PHE A 17 7.05 14.16 -0.36
N ALA A 18 7.47 14.38 -1.61
CA ALA A 18 7.64 13.36 -2.62
C ALA A 18 8.98 13.60 -3.29
N VAL A 19 10.04 12.93 -2.84
CA VAL A 19 11.29 12.90 -3.62
C VAL A 19 10.94 12.22 -4.94
N ASP A 20 11.44 12.76 -6.04
CA ASP A 20 11.19 12.55 -7.48
C ASP A 20 10.51 11.26 -7.98
N GLU A 21 10.06 11.29 -9.25
CA GLU A 21 9.33 10.22 -9.93
C GLU A 21 9.85 8.80 -9.65
N ALA A 22 8.91 7.88 -9.42
CA ALA A 22 9.19 6.49 -9.14
C ALA A 22 9.89 5.82 -10.33
N SER A 23 11.07 5.22 -10.12
CA SER A 23 11.75 4.49 -11.19
C SER A 23 10.92 3.29 -11.67
N LYS A 24 10.85 3.05 -12.98
CA LYS A 24 10.18 1.88 -13.56
C LYS A 24 11.19 0.75 -13.69
N ARG A 25 11.52 0.06 -12.59
CA ARG A 25 12.31 -1.18 -12.67
C ARG A 25 11.38 -2.40 -12.74
N ASP A 26 11.11 -2.86 -13.96
CA ASP A 26 10.50 -4.16 -14.21
C ASP A 26 11.56 -5.25 -14.00
N THR A 27 11.66 -5.76 -12.77
CA THR A 27 12.48 -6.94 -12.49
C THR A 27 11.71 -8.21 -12.83
N LYS A 28 12.37 -9.15 -13.52
CA LYS A 28 11.77 -10.43 -13.90
C LYS A 28 11.62 -11.31 -12.66
N LEU A 29 10.46 -11.27 -12.03
CA LEU A 29 10.12 -12.08 -10.86
C LEU A 29 10.06 -13.59 -11.20
N SER A 30 10.52 -14.42 -10.26
CA SER A 30 10.34 -15.88 -10.36
C SER A 30 8.86 -16.25 -10.25
N THR A 31 8.51 -17.50 -10.60
CA THR A 31 7.12 -17.97 -10.46
C THR A 31 6.65 -17.97 -9.00
N LEU A 32 7.55 -18.24 -8.06
CA LEU A 32 7.22 -18.25 -6.63
C LEU A 32 7.10 -16.83 -6.10
N ASP A 33 7.95 -15.89 -6.53
CA ASP A 33 7.80 -14.48 -6.14
C ASP A 33 6.47 -13.90 -6.62
N LYS A 34 6.06 -14.23 -7.86
CA LYS A 34 4.72 -13.88 -8.38
C LYS A 34 3.61 -14.50 -7.55
N PHE A 35 3.75 -15.76 -7.13
CA PHE A 35 2.79 -16.41 -6.25
C PHE A 35 2.65 -15.65 -4.92
N VAL A 36 3.77 -15.24 -4.31
CA VAL A 36 3.77 -14.47 -3.05
C VAL A 36 3.14 -13.08 -3.24
N CYS A 37 3.41 -12.39 -4.35
CA CYS A 37 2.75 -11.12 -4.69
C CYS A 37 1.22 -11.26 -4.85
N ASN A 38 0.79 -12.32 -5.53
CA ASN A 38 -0.62 -12.59 -5.74
C ASN A 38 -1.31 -12.97 -4.43
N LEU A 39 -0.64 -13.73 -3.56
CA LEU A 39 -1.13 -14.02 -2.22
C LEU A 39 -1.24 -12.73 -1.40
N ALA A 40 -0.21 -11.87 -1.38
CA ALA A 40 -0.27 -10.58 -0.70
C ALA A 40 -1.44 -9.70 -1.18
N THR A 41 -1.79 -9.77 -2.47
CA THR A 41 -2.90 -9.01 -3.05
C THR A 41 -4.28 -9.46 -2.53
N ILE A 42 -4.55 -10.78 -2.52
CA ILE A 42 -5.85 -11.30 -2.11
C ILE A 42 -6.05 -11.31 -0.59
N LEU A 43 -5.00 -11.06 0.18
CA LEU A 43 -5.07 -10.97 1.65
C LEU A 43 -5.40 -9.55 2.15
N VAL A 44 -5.62 -8.57 1.28
CA VAL A 44 -5.91 -7.18 1.68
C VAL A 44 -7.41 -6.92 1.78
N ARG A 45 -7.89 -6.82 3.03
CA ARG A 45 -9.30 -6.52 3.36
C ARG A 45 -9.67 -5.05 3.13
N ASP A 46 -8.87 -4.13 3.68
CA ASP A 46 -9.21 -2.70 3.78
C ASP A 46 -7.99 -1.81 3.41
N LYS A 47 -7.71 -0.75 4.17
CA LYS A 47 -6.58 0.17 4.11
C LYS A 47 -5.30 -0.44 4.67
N GLU A 48 -5.41 -1.66 5.20
CA GLU A 48 -4.29 -2.48 5.67
C GLU A 48 -3.24 -2.71 4.56
N VAL A 49 -2.01 -2.90 5.01
CA VAL A 49 -0.89 -3.38 4.20
C VAL A 49 -0.59 -4.79 4.68
N VAL A 50 -0.35 -5.70 3.74
CA VAL A 50 -0.02 -7.09 4.01
C VAL A 50 1.34 -7.37 3.39
N ALA A 51 2.21 -8.03 4.15
CA ALA A 51 3.47 -8.55 3.66
C ALA A 51 3.49 -10.07 3.77
N VAL A 52 4.08 -10.73 2.77
CA VAL A 52 4.15 -12.18 2.66
C VAL A 52 5.57 -12.60 2.29
N ASN A 53 6.09 -13.61 2.96
CA ASN A 53 7.32 -14.31 2.57
C ASN A 53 7.04 -15.81 2.45
N LEU A 54 7.65 -16.45 1.45
CA LEU A 54 7.60 -17.90 1.25
C LEU A 54 8.98 -18.49 1.51
N LYS A 55 9.06 -19.40 2.47
CA LYS A 55 10.24 -20.23 2.69
C LYS A 55 9.98 -21.64 2.15
N ILE A 56 10.87 -22.08 1.26
CA ILE A 56 10.88 -23.43 0.72
C ILE A 56 11.62 -24.34 1.70
N LEU A 57 11.03 -25.49 2.02
CA LEU A 57 11.64 -26.53 2.86
C LEU A 57 11.51 -27.88 2.13
N PRO A 58 12.26 -28.92 2.55
CA PRO A 58 12.06 -30.26 2.03
C PRO A 58 10.59 -30.69 2.18
N ASN A 59 9.94 -30.96 1.07
CA ASN A 59 8.55 -31.45 0.97
C ASN A 59 7.45 -30.57 1.58
N LYS A 60 7.73 -29.29 1.88
CA LYS A 60 6.73 -28.36 2.41
C LYS A 60 7.14 -26.91 2.18
N CYS A 61 6.20 -25.98 2.32
CA CYS A 61 6.51 -24.57 2.41
C CYS A 61 6.03 -23.96 3.71
N LYS A 62 6.69 -22.87 4.11
CA LYS A 62 6.28 -22.02 5.22
C LYS A 62 5.99 -20.63 4.70
N ILE A 63 4.79 -20.13 4.95
CA ILE A 63 4.35 -18.80 4.53
C ILE A 63 4.25 -17.92 5.77
N TYR A 64 5.06 -16.87 5.81
CA TYR A 64 4.97 -15.82 6.81
C TYR A 64 4.06 -14.73 6.28
N ILE A 65 3.11 -14.28 7.10
CA ILE A 65 2.18 -13.21 6.74
C ILE A 65 2.14 -12.23 7.91
N ALA A 66 2.34 -10.95 7.60
CA ALA A 66 2.14 -9.86 8.55
C ALA A 66 1.17 -8.85 7.95
N LYS A 67 0.46 -8.13 8.84
CA LYS A 67 -0.29 -6.93 8.46
C LYS A 67 -0.12 -5.85 9.53
N ASN A 68 -0.45 -4.61 9.17
CA ASN A 68 -0.26 -3.46 10.07
C ASN A 68 -1.30 -3.38 11.21
N ASP A 69 -2.39 -4.14 11.14
CA ASP A 69 -3.52 -4.07 12.08
C ASP A 69 -3.78 -5.42 12.73
N VAL A 70 -4.59 -5.48 13.79
CA VAL A 70 -4.91 -6.70 14.53
C VAL A 70 -5.60 -7.75 13.67
N TRP A 71 -5.23 -9.02 13.86
CA TRP A 71 -5.92 -10.15 13.24
C TRP A 71 -7.31 -10.34 13.83
N LEU A 72 -8.33 -10.38 12.97
CA LEU A 72 -9.71 -10.65 13.36
C LEU A 72 -10.04 -12.13 13.11
N ALA A 73 -11.04 -12.68 13.81
CA ALA A 73 -11.47 -14.07 13.64
C ALA A 73 -11.75 -14.44 12.16
N LYS A 74 -12.41 -13.54 11.43
CA LYS A 74 -12.68 -13.68 9.99
C LYS A 74 -11.41 -13.73 9.12
N ASP A 75 -10.32 -13.12 9.57
CA ASP A 75 -9.06 -13.13 8.82
C ASP A 75 -8.43 -14.53 8.92
N TYR A 76 -8.44 -15.14 10.11
CA TYR A 76 -7.99 -16.51 10.32
C TYR A 76 -8.81 -17.51 9.50
N GLU A 77 -10.13 -17.37 9.52
CA GLU A 77 -11.03 -18.21 8.74
C GLU A 77 -10.72 -18.11 7.23
N TYR A 78 -10.66 -16.89 6.70
CA TYR A 78 -10.38 -16.64 5.30
C TYR A 78 -9.01 -17.19 4.87
N ILE A 79 -7.95 -16.92 5.64
CA ILE A 79 -6.59 -17.37 5.32
C ILE A 79 -6.49 -18.91 5.37
N ASN A 80 -7.15 -19.55 6.34
CA ASN A 80 -7.21 -21.00 6.42
C ASN A 80 -7.97 -21.61 5.23
N ASN A 81 -9.03 -20.94 4.76
CA ASN A 81 -9.74 -21.35 3.55
C ASN A 81 -8.83 -21.25 2.31
N VAL A 82 -8.10 -20.16 2.12
CA VAL A 82 -7.10 -20.02 1.04
C VAL A 82 -6.09 -21.16 1.10
N LYS A 83 -5.50 -21.40 2.28
CA LYS A 83 -4.54 -22.50 2.50
C LYS A 83 -5.13 -23.87 2.11
N LYS A 84 -6.35 -24.17 2.57
CA LYS A 84 -7.01 -25.46 2.33
C LYS A 84 -7.19 -25.72 0.84
N VAL A 85 -7.70 -24.73 0.11
CA VAL A 85 -7.91 -24.83 -1.34
C VAL A 85 -6.58 -25.04 -2.08
N LEU A 86 -5.54 -24.29 -1.72
CA LEU A 86 -4.21 -24.46 -2.33
C LEU A 86 -3.64 -25.87 -2.09
N ILE A 87 -3.81 -26.43 -0.89
CA ILE A 87 -3.40 -27.81 -0.58
C ILE A 87 -4.20 -28.82 -1.41
N ASN A 88 -5.52 -28.66 -1.51
CA ASN A 88 -6.39 -29.58 -2.25
C ASN A 88 -6.05 -29.60 -3.74
N VAL A 89 -5.98 -28.42 -4.37
CA VAL A 89 -5.57 -28.27 -5.77
C VAL A 89 -4.19 -28.88 -6.01
N SER A 90 -3.26 -28.68 -5.08
CA SER A 90 -1.90 -29.19 -5.21
C SER A 90 -1.79 -30.72 -5.09
N LYS A 91 -2.55 -31.35 -4.18
CA LYS A 91 -2.53 -32.81 -4.00
C LYS A 91 -2.95 -33.56 -5.28
N GLU A 92 -3.86 -32.97 -6.04
CA GLU A 92 -4.37 -33.52 -7.29
C GLU A 92 -3.61 -33.03 -8.54
N ALA A 93 -2.56 -32.22 -8.36
CA ALA A 93 -1.71 -31.81 -9.47
C ALA A 93 -1.04 -33.03 -10.16
N PRO A 94 -0.80 -32.98 -11.49
CA PRO A 94 -1.11 -31.86 -12.37
C PRO A 94 -2.56 -31.90 -12.86
N MET A 95 -3.13 -30.72 -13.10
CA MET A 95 -4.42 -30.57 -13.79
C MET A 95 -4.47 -29.26 -14.60
N SER A 96 -5.42 -29.15 -15.52
CA SER A 96 -5.72 -27.92 -16.26
C SER A 96 -6.30 -26.84 -15.34
N PHE A 97 -6.40 -25.61 -15.82
CA PHE A 97 -7.03 -24.56 -15.02
C PHE A 97 -8.54 -24.77 -14.96
N GLU A 98 -9.12 -25.25 -16.06
CA GLU A 98 -10.54 -25.55 -16.22
C GLU A 98 -10.97 -26.64 -15.23
N GLU A 99 -10.20 -27.74 -15.14
CA GLU A 99 -10.42 -28.81 -14.16
C GLU A 99 -10.33 -28.29 -12.72
N ALA A 100 -9.35 -27.43 -12.42
CA ALA A 100 -9.21 -26.85 -11.09
C ALA A 100 -10.37 -25.89 -10.77
N TYR A 101 -10.78 -25.06 -11.74
CA TYR A 101 -11.85 -24.08 -11.59
C TYR A 101 -13.22 -24.72 -11.42
N GLU A 102 -13.45 -25.91 -11.97
CA GLU A 102 -14.71 -26.63 -11.80
C GLU A 102 -14.94 -27.13 -10.37
N LYS A 103 -13.89 -27.24 -9.56
CA LYS A 103 -13.99 -27.66 -8.15
C LYS A 103 -14.75 -26.64 -7.30
N ASP A 104 -15.68 -27.15 -6.50
CA ASP A 104 -16.52 -26.34 -5.62
C ASP A 104 -15.72 -25.44 -4.67
N ASP A 105 -14.60 -25.94 -4.13
CA ASP A 105 -13.78 -25.18 -3.18
C ASP A 105 -13.00 -24.04 -3.86
N VAL A 106 -12.59 -24.23 -5.12
CA VAL A 106 -11.97 -23.19 -5.96
C VAL A 106 -12.99 -22.13 -6.39
N LYS A 107 -14.21 -22.52 -6.80
CA LYS A 107 -15.31 -21.58 -7.09
C LYS A 107 -15.66 -20.74 -5.85
N LYS A 108 -15.79 -21.39 -4.69
CA LYS A 108 -16.03 -20.72 -3.41
C LYS A 108 -14.88 -19.78 -3.03
N LEU A 109 -13.63 -20.15 -3.31
CA LEU A 109 -12.49 -19.27 -3.07
C LEU A 109 -12.60 -17.96 -3.87
N ALA A 110 -12.99 -18.03 -5.15
CA ALA A 110 -13.17 -16.83 -5.97
C ALA A 110 -14.18 -15.86 -5.32
N ILE A 111 -15.36 -16.36 -4.92
CA ILE A 111 -16.38 -15.57 -4.23
C ILE A 111 -15.85 -14.98 -2.92
N ASN A 112 -15.16 -15.80 -2.12
CA ASN A 112 -14.61 -15.38 -0.84
C ASN A 112 -13.55 -14.28 -0.97
N ILE A 113 -12.72 -14.30 -2.02
CA ILE A 113 -11.76 -13.22 -2.30
C ILE A 113 -12.49 -11.89 -2.48
N PHE A 114 -13.54 -11.85 -3.31
CA PHE A 114 -14.29 -10.62 -3.56
C PHE A 114 -15.06 -10.14 -2.33
N LYS A 115 -15.57 -11.06 -1.50
CA LYS A 115 -16.23 -10.72 -0.23
C LYS A 115 -15.23 -10.16 0.79
N TYR A 116 -14.08 -10.82 0.96
CA TYR A 116 -13.05 -10.42 1.92
C TYR A 116 -12.39 -9.08 1.53
N CYS A 117 -12.07 -8.89 0.25
CA CYS A 117 -11.39 -7.70 -0.26
C CYS A 117 -12.34 -6.55 -0.68
N LYS A 118 -13.65 -6.69 -0.47
CA LYS A 118 -14.70 -5.83 -1.04
C LYS A 118 -14.41 -4.34 -0.85
N TYR A 119 -14.05 -3.93 0.37
CA TYR A 119 -13.85 -2.52 0.68
C TYR A 119 -12.67 -1.92 -0.13
N LYS A 120 -11.53 -2.61 -0.15
CA LYS A 120 -10.37 -2.15 -0.91
C LYS A 120 -10.63 -2.12 -2.41
N LEU A 121 -11.38 -3.10 -2.91
CA LEU A 121 -11.83 -3.18 -4.29
C LEU A 121 -12.74 -2.02 -4.68
N ILE A 122 -13.75 -1.68 -3.85
CA ILE A 122 -14.65 -0.54 -4.08
C ILE A 122 -13.87 0.77 -4.22
N ILE A 123 -12.89 1.02 -3.34
CA ILE A 123 -12.03 2.21 -3.44
C ILE A 123 -11.30 2.27 -4.78
N ARG A 124 -10.81 1.13 -5.28
CA ARG A 124 -10.12 1.07 -6.59
C ARG A 124 -11.09 1.30 -7.74
N LEU A 125 -12.28 0.70 -7.67
CA LEU A 125 -13.33 0.85 -8.67
C LEU A 125 -13.82 2.30 -8.75
N ASN A 126 -14.04 2.96 -7.63
CA ASN A 126 -14.48 4.35 -7.61
C ASN A 126 -13.47 5.30 -8.27
N LYS A 127 -12.16 4.99 -8.18
CA LYS A 127 -11.13 5.74 -8.91
C LYS A 127 -11.22 5.54 -10.42
N LEU A 128 -11.47 4.30 -10.86
CA LEU A 128 -11.71 4.02 -12.28
C LEU A 128 -12.98 4.71 -12.78
N ARG A 129 -14.08 4.66 -12.03
CA ARG A 129 -15.34 5.35 -12.34
C ARG A 129 -15.16 6.86 -12.41
N LYS A 130 -14.36 7.44 -11.51
CA LYS A 130 -14.02 8.86 -11.56
C LYS A 130 -13.25 9.21 -12.83
N ASP A 131 -12.25 8.41 -13.20
CA ASP A 131 -11.51 8.65 -14.45
C ASP A 131 -12.44 8.58 -15.67
N ILE A 132 -13.39 7.64 -15.70
CA ILE A 132 -14.40 7.53 -16.78
C ILE A 132 -15.28 8.77 -16.81
N ALA A 133 -15.91 9.12 -15.69
CA ALA A 133 -16.86 10.25 -15.61
C ALA A 133 -16.19 11.61 -15.90
N SER A 134 -14.91 11.78 -15.58
CA SER A 134 -14.18 13.03 -15.86
C SER A 134 -13.68 13.14 -17.30
N ASN A 135 -13.72 12.07 -18.09
CA ASN A 135 -13.07 11.99 -19.40
C ASN A 135 -13.94 11.23 -20.42
N GLU A 136 -15.27 11.29 -20.31
CA GLU A 136 -16.20 10.46 -21.09
C GLU A 136 -15.99 10.59 -22.61
N ASP A 137 -15.54 11.75 -23.06
CA ASP A 137 -15.31 12.02 -24.48
C ASP A 137 -13.98 11.50 -25.04
N GLU A 138 -13.04 11.14 -24.16
CA GLU A 138 -11.73 10.67 -24.56
C GLU A 138 -11.80 9.34 -25.29
N ILE A 139 -11.02 9.22 -26.37
CA ILE A 139 -11.02 8.04 -27.26
C ILE A 139 -10.69 6.77 -26.48
N TYR A 140 -9.74 6.84 -25.54
CA TYR A 140 -9.36 5.68 -24.72
C TYR A 140 -10.45 5.27 -23.72
N ILE A 141 -11.29 6.21 -23.24
CA ILE A 141 -12.44 5.88 -22.40
C ILE A 141 -13.52 5.21 -23.23
N LYS A 142 -13.84 5.76 -24.41
CA LYS A 142 -14.80 5.17 -25.36
C LYS A 142 -14.40 3.75 -25.75
N SER A 143 -13.13 3.54 -26.12
CA SER A 143 -12.58 2.21 -26.41
C SER A 143 -12.74 1.22 -25.25
N PHE A 144 -12.46 1.65 -24.02
CA PHE A 144 -12.66 0.80 -22.84
C PHE A 144 -14.14 0.47 -22.62
N LEU A 145 -15.04 1.46 -22.71
CA LEU A 145 -16.47 1.25 -22.54
C LEU A 145 -17.06 0.35 -23.62
N ASP A 146 -16.61 0.46 -24.87
CA ASP A 146 -17.03 -0.42 -25.96
C ASP A 146 -16.58 -1.87 -25.71
N TYR A 147 -15.35 -2.08 -25.25
CA TYR A 147 -14.87 -3.39 -24.83
C TYR A 147 -15.74 -3.96 -23.71
N VAL A 148 -15.99 -3.17 -22.66
CA VAL A 148 -16.81 -3.60 -21.51
C VAL A 148 -18.25 -3.94 -21.94
N LYS A 149 -18.84 -3.14 -22.83
CA LYS A 149 -20.20 -3.38 -23.38
C LYS A 149 -20.26 -4.65 -24.23
N SER A 150 -19.21 -4.95 -25.00
CA SER A 150 -19.14 -6.20 -25.78
C SER A 150 -19.17 -7.46 -24.89
N ASP A 151 -18.74 -7.34 -23.62
CA ASP A 151 -18.84 -8.39 -22.61
C ASP A 151 -20.19 -8.38 -21.84
N GLY A 152 -21.13 -7.50 -22.21
CA GLY A 152 -22.42 -7.34 -21.54
C GLY A 152 -22.34 -6.70 -20.16
N VAL A 153 -21.31 -5.90 -19.91
CA VAL A 153 -21.00 -5.33 -18.59
C VAL A 153 -21.22 -3.82 -18.60
N ASP A 154 -21.62 -3.28 -17.45
CA ASP A 154 -21.70 -1.86 -17.17
C ASP A 154 -20.77 -1.51 -15.99
N VAL A 155 -19.73 -0.71 -16.22
CA VAL A 155 -18.75 -0.35 -15.17
C VAL A 155 -19.40 0.39 -13.99
N MET A 156 -20.50 1.09 -14.23
CA MET A 156 -21.21 1.88 -13.22
C MET A 156 -22.13 1.02 -12.35
N PHE A 157 -22.73 -0.02 -12.91
CA PHE A 157 -23.79 -0.79 -12.21
C PHE A 157 -23.50 -2.28 -12.01
N SER A 158 -22.64 -2.90 -12.81
CA SER A 158 -22.35 -4.33 -12.69
C SER A 158 -21.61 -4.68 -11.40
N GLU A 159 -21.70 -5.95 -11.03
CA GLU A 159 -20.99 -6.46 -9.87
C GLU A 159 -19.47 -6.34 -10.01
N ILE A 160 -18.81 -6.05 -8.89
CA ILE A 160 -17.38 -5.76 -8.85
C ILE A 160 -16.51 -6.90 -9.37
N HIS A 161 -16.94 -8.15 -9.18
CA HIS A 161 -16.21 -9.32 -9.64
C HIS A 161 -16.24 -9.46 -11.16
N VAL A 162 -17.38 -9.10 -11.79
CA VAL A 162 -17.55 -9.04 -13.25
C VAL A 162 -16.67 -7.94 -13.84
N ILE A 163 -16.71 -6.74 -13.25
CA ILE A 163 -15.87 -5.60 -13.69
C ILE A 163 -14.38 -5.94 -13.53
N SER A 164 -14.00 -6.63 -12.45
CA SER A 164 -12.61 -7.08 -12.23
C SER A 164 -12.14 -8.01 -13.36
N ARG A 165 -12.97 -8.96 -13.80
CA ARG A 165 -12.68 -9.84 -14.93
C ARG A 165 -12.43 -9.07 -16.23
N VAL A 166 -13.33 -8.15 -16.57
CA VAL A 166 -13.18 -7.32 -17.78
C VAL A 166 -11.91 -6.48 -17.73
N CYS A 167 -11.63 -5.84 -16.58
CA CYS A 167 -10.40 -5.07 -16.40
C CYS A 167 -9.13 -5.92 -16.56
N TYR A 168 -9.14 -7.14 -16.03
CA TYR A 168 -8.03 -8.09 -16.16
C TYR A 168 -7.79 -8.48 -17.63
N ASN A 169 -8.85 -8.76 -18.38
CA ASN A 169 -8.77 -9.17 -19.78
C ASN A 169 -8.39 -8.02 -20.72
N TYR A 170 -8.87 -6.80 -20.47
CA TYR A 170 -8.58 -5.61 -21.28
C TYR A 170 -7.13 -5.11 -21.11
N TYR A 171 -6.61 -5.14 -19.88
CA TYR A 171 -5.33 -4.51 -19.53
C TYR A 171 -4.12 -4.95 -20.40
N PRO A 172 -3.93 -6.24 -20.76
CA PRO A 172 -2.84 -6.68 -21.62
C PRO A 172 -2.81 -6.04 -23.01
N THR A 173 -3.97 -5.68 -23.55
CA THR A 173 -4.10 -4.98 -24.84
C THR A 173 -3.90 -3.49 -24.64
N ALA A 174 -4.60 -2.89 -23.68
CA ALA A 174 -4.53 -1.46 -23.38
C ALA A 174 -3.12 -0.98 -23.05
N LYS A 175 -2.34 -1.76 -22.29
CA LYS A 175 -0.96 -1.38 -21.90
C LYS A 175 0.01 -1.25 -23.08
N LYS A 176 -0.33 -1.77 -24.26
CA LYS A 176 0.50 -1.68 -25.47
C LYS A 176 0.25 -0.38 -26.24
N ASP A 177 -0.84 0.31 -25.93
CA ASP A 177 -1.22 1.56 -26.55
C ASP A 177 -0.59 2.72 -25.76
N PRO A 178 0.36 3.46 -26.35
CA PRO A 178 1.01 4.58 -25.68
C PRO A 178 0.10 5.81 -25.52
N THR A 179 -1.04 5.86 -26.21
CA THR A 179 -1.99 6.98 -26.12
C THR A 179 -2.81 6.93 -24.83
N ILE A 180 -2.88 5.78 -24.16
CA ILE A 180 -3.68 5.61 -22.95
C ILE A 180 -2.90 6.14 -21.74
N PRO A 181 -3.46 7.08 -20.96
CA PRO A 181 -2.78 7.63 -19.79
C PRO A 181 -2.39 6.55 -18.76
N GLU A 182 -1.15 6.61 -18.28
CA GLU A 182 -0.63 5.66 -17.28
C GLU A 182 -1.48 5.60 -16.00
N LYS A 183 -2.07 6.74 -15.62
CA LYS A 183 -2.99 6.85 -14.48
C LYS A 183 -4.20 5.94 -14.66
N PHE A 184 -4.82 5.97 -15.85
CA PHE A 184 -5.99 5.16 -16.19
C PHE A 184 -5.63 3.67 -16.28
N LEU A 185 -4.55 3.33 -17.00
CA LEU A 185 -4.01 1.96 -17.07
C LEU A 185 -3.75 1.38 -15.67
N ARG A 186 -3.22 2.18 -14.76
CA ARG A 186 -2.98 1.78 -13.37
C ARG A 186 -4.27 1.50 -12.61
N HIS A 187 -5.36 2.23 -12.86
CA HIS A 187 -6.65 1.96 -12.24
C HIS A 187 -7.28 0.67 -12.78
N ILE A 188 -7.27 0.46 -14.10
CA ILE A 188 -7.69 -0.81 -14.73
C ILE A 188 -6.91 -1.98 -14.13
N LYS A 189 -5.57 -1.91 -14.14
CA LYS A 189 -4.69 -2.95 -13.56
C LYS A 189 -5.05 -3.27 -12.12
N LYS A 190 -5.31 -2.25 -11.30
CA LYS A 190 -5.63 -2.42 -9.87
C LYS A 190 -7.00 -3.06 -9.66
N VAL A 191 -7.99 -2.76 -10.49
CA VAL A 191 -9.31 -3.40 -10.42
C VAL A 191 -9.22 -4.86 -10.88
N GLY A 192 -8.49 -5.13 -11.97
CA GLY A 192 -8.27 -6.49 -12.48
C GLY A 192 -7.30 -7.35 -11.67
N SER A 193 -6.50 -6.76 -10.76
CA SER A 193 -5.47 -7.51 -10.04
C SER A 193 -6.00 -8.65 -9.16
N TYR A 194 -7.22 -8.55 -8.61
CA TYR A 194 -7.73 -9.56 -7.67
C TYR A 194 -8.11 -10.86 -8.38
N ILE A 195 -8.83 -10.77 -9.52
CA ILE A 195 -9.11 -11.94 -10.34
C ILE A 195 -7.82 -12.51 -10.96
N GLY A 196 -6.90 -11.63 -11.39
CA GLY A 196 -5.59 -12.06 -11.88
C GLY A 196 -4.81 -12.83 -10.82
N SER A 197 -4.78 -12.33 -9.59
CA SER A 197 -4.13 -13.01 -8.47
C SER A 197 -4.78 -14.35 -8.13
N PHE A 198 -6.12 -14.44 -8.15
CA PHE A 198 -6.84 -15.71 -7.99
C PHE A 198 -6.44 -16.74 -9.06
N ILE A 199 -6.43 -16.32 -10.33
CA ILE A 199 -6.05 -17.18 -11.47
C ILE A 199 -4.60 -17.64 -11.30
N ASP A 200 -3.69 -16.73 -10.97
CA ASP A 200 -2.27 -17.01 -10.86
C ASP A 200 -1.91 -17.94 -9.70
N ILE A 201 -2.51 -17.77 -8.51
CA ILE A 201 -2.24 -18.67 -7.39
C ILE A 201 -2.76 -20.09 -7.67
N THR A 202 -3.93 -20.19 -8.30
CA THR A 202 -4.54 -21.47 -8.70
C THR A 202 -3.69 -22.16 -9.77
N ASN A 203 -3.24 -21.39 -10.77
CA ASN A 203 -2.31 -21.85 -11.79
C ASN A 203 -0.95 -22.28 -11.22
N CYS A 204 -0.50 -21.68 -10.13
CA CYS A 204 0.73 -22.10 -9.45
C CYS A 204 0.52 -23.43 -8.72
N ALA A 205 -0.56 -23.52 -7.92
CA ALA A 205 -0.86 -24.69 -7.08
C ALA A 205 -1.06 -25.98 -7.89
N ARG A 206 -1.68 -25.90 -9.07
CA ARG A 206 -1.99 -27.06 -9.92
C ARG A 206 -0.80 -27.64 -10.70
N LYS A 207 0.38 -27.02 -10.65
CA LYS A 207 1.54 -27.46 -11.43
C LYS A 207 2.27 -28.60 -10.74
N GLN A 208 2.61 -29.66 -11.50
CA GLN A 208 3.36 -30.81 -10.98
C GLN A 208 4.65 -30.39 -10.26
N LYS A 209 5.38 -29.40 -10.79
CA LYS A 209 6.61 -28.87 -10.20
C LYS A 209 6.45 -28.40 -8.74
N TYR A 210 5.27 -27.91 -8.36
CA TYR A 210 5.01 -27.36 -7.02
C TYR A 210 4.11 -28.26 -6.16
N LYS A 211 3.74 -29.45 -6.65
CA LYS A 211 2.89 -30.42 -5.95
C LYS A 211 3.37 -30.70 -4.53
N THR A 212 4.62 -31.16 -4.41
CA THR A 212 5.18 -31.51 -3.10
C THR A 212 5.25 -30.28 -2.19
N LEU A 213 5.54 -29.10 -2.75
CA LEU A 213 5.65 -27.85 -2.01
C LEU A 213 4.32 -27.39 -1.41
N PHE A 214 3.26 -27.34 -2.21
CA PHE A 214 1.96 -26.79 -1.80
C PHE A 214 1.00 -27.82 -1.21
N SER A 215 1.29 -29.13 -1.33
CA SER A 215 0.54 -30.16 -0.61
C SER A 215 0.73 -30.10 0.91
N CYS A 216 1.79 -29.41 1.38
CA CYS A 216 2.08 -29.19 2.80
C CYS A 216 2.45 -27.71 3.05
N ILE A 217 1.46 -26.90 3.44
CA ILE A 217 1.65 -25.47 3.76
C ILE A 217 1.63 -25.27 5.29
N GLU A 218 2.68 -24.69 5.84
CA GLU A 218 2.73 -24.18 7.21
C GLU A 218 2.52 -22.66 7.19
N LEU A 219 1.50 -22.17 7.89
CA LEU A 219 1.25 -20.73 8.01
C LEU A 219 1.85 -20.18 9.29
N LYS A 220 2.46 -18.99 9.19
CA LYS A 220 2.92 -18.18 10.32
C LYS A 220 2.34 -16.77 10.19
N LEU A 221 1.26 -16.52 10.92
CA LEU A 221 0.71 -15.19 11.06
C LEU A 221 1.49 -14.47 12.15
N LEU A 222 2.12 -13.36 11.80
CA LEU A 222 2.91 -12.55 12.72
C LEU A 222 1.99 -11.51 13.37
N ASP A 223 2.04 -11.42 14.70
CA ASP A 223 1.28 -10.41 15.42
C ASP A 223 1.77 -9.01 15.06
N PRO A 224 0.86 -8.02 14.93
CA PRO A 224 1.27 -6.66 14.68
C PRO A 224 2.12 -6.13 15.84
N ASN A 225 3.27 -5.56 15.51
CA ASN A 225 4.16 -4.99 16.50
C ASN A 225 3.87 -3.49 16.64
N MET A 226 3.30 -3.09 17.78
CA MET A 226 2.85 -1.72 18.04
C MET A 226 3.51 -1.13 19.28
N VAL A 227 3.68 0.18 19.30
CA VAL A 227 4.21 0.92 20.45
C VAL A 227 3.47 2.25 20.58
N VAL A 228 3.21 2.69 21.80
CA VAL A 228 2.71 4.05 22.07
C VAL A 228 3.92 4.93 22.37
N LYS A 229 4.02 6.05 21.66
CA LYS A 229 5.11 7.02 21.83
C LYS A 229 4.54 8.42 21.87
N THR A 230 5.10 9.23 22.75
CA THR A 230 4.89 10.68 22.81
C THR A 230 6.01 11.33 22.03
N VAL A 231 5.66 12.22 21.11
CA VAL A 231 6.60 13.02 20.34
C VAL A 231 6.45 14.49 20.71
N SER A 232 7.55 15.22 20.58
CA SER A 232 7.61 16.64 20.86
C SER A 232 6.67 17.43 19.94
N SER A 233 6.40 18.67 20.32
CA SER A 233 5.61 19.57 19.49
C SER A 233 6.30 19.82 18.14
N TRP A 234 5.49 20.14 17.13
CA TRP A 234 6.02 20.52 15.81
C TRP A 234 6.93 21.75 15.94
N SER A 235 6.49 22.73 16.72
CA SER A 235 7.20 23.98 16.94
C SER A 235 8.57 23.77 17.56
N ASP A 236 8.68 22.97 18.62
CA ASP A 236 9.96 22.75 19.29
C ASP A 236 10.96 22.09 18.34
N THR A 237 10.48 21.13 17.55
CA THR A 237 11.31 20.41 16.59
C THR A 237 11.78 21.32 15.46
N VAL A 238 10.89 22.16 14.91
CA VAL A 238 11.19 23.03 13.76
C VAL A 238 12.02 24.25 14.15
N LYS A 239 11.81 24.83 15.34
CA LYS A 239 12.56 26.01 15.81
C LYS A 239 14.07 25.79 15.78
N HIS A 240 14.54 24.56 16.00
CA HIS A 240 15.97 24.23 15.96
C HIS A 240 16.67 24.52 14.62
N TYR A 241 15.91 24.62 13.53
CA TYR A 241 16.45 24.94 12.20
C TYR A 241 16.57 26.45 11.94
N PHE A 242 16.13 27.30 12.86
CA PHE A 242 16.13 28.76 12.72
C PHE A 242 16.99 29.41 13.79
N ARG A 243 17.77 30.43 13.40
CA ARG A 243 18.49 31.31 14.34
C ARG A 243 17.70 32.57 14.69
N ASP A 244 16.83 33.00 13.80
CA ASP A 244 16.01 34.21 13.95
C ASP A 244 14.54 33.83 14.19
N GLN A 245 13.99 34.32 15.30
CA GLN A 245 12.61 34.06 15.71
C GLN A 245 11.58 34.62 14.72
N LYS A 246 11.84 35.77 14.08
CA LYS A 246 10.93 36.38 13.11
C LYS A 246 10.80 35.52 11.86
N ILE A 247 11.92 35.00 11.35
CA ILE A 247 11.93 34.11 10.16
C ILE A 247 11.15 32.82 10.46
N TYR A 248 11.33 32.26 11.66
CA TYR A 248 10.55 31.10 12.10
C TYR A 248 9.05 31.40 12.16
N ASP A 249 8.64 32.53 12.72
CA ASP A 249 7.22 32.89 12.85
C ASP A 249 6.56 33.10 11.47
N GLU A 250 7.28 33.71 10.52
CA GLU A 250 6.86 33.83 9.12
C GLU A 250 6.71 32.46 8.45
N PHE A 251 7.68 31.56 8.63
CA PHE A 251 7.62 30.19 8.10
C PHE A 251 6.42 29.42 8.68
N LYS A 252 6.21 29.46 10.01
CA LYS A 252 5.06 28.83 10.68
C LYS A 252 3.74 29.33 10.08
N LYS A 253 3.61 30.64 9.83
CA LYS A 253 2.42 31.23 9.19
C LYS A 253 2.24 30.74 7.75
N LYS A 254 3.30 30.67 6.95
CA LYS A 254 3.26 30.12 5.58
C LYS A 254 2.77 28.66 5.57
N CYS A 255 3.32 27.81 6.43
CA CYS A 255 2.89 26.40 6.54
C CYS A 255 1.41 26.24 6.94
N LEU A 256 0.90 27.10 7.82
CA LEU A 256 -0.51 27.08 8.24
C LEU A 256 -1.47 27.61 7.16
N ASN A 257 -0.97 28.42 6.22
CA ASN A 257 -1.73 28.93 5.08
C ASN A 257 -1.69 27.99 3.87
N ASP A 258 -0.69 27.11 3.75
CA ASP A 258 -0.66 26.06 2.72
C ASP A 258 -1.72 24.98 3.05
N PRO A 259 -2.72 24.75 2.15
CA PRO A 259 -3.81 23.83 2.44
C PRO A 259 -3.37 22.37 2.55
N VAL A 260 -2.31 21.96 1.84
CA VAL A 260 -1.78 20.59 1.85
C VAL A 260 -1.01 20.34 3.13
N ILE A 261 -0.11 21.24 3.50
CA ILE A 261 0.66 21.16 4.75
C ILE A 261 -0.28 21.25 5.95
N LYS A 262 -1.22 22.20 5.96
CA LYS A 262 -2.24 22.31 7.00
C LYS A 262 -3.01 21.00 7.20
N LYS A 263 -3.49 20.38 6.11
CA LYS A 263 -4.18 19.07 6.15
C LYS A 263 -3.27 17.97 6.70
N ASN A 264 -2.00 17.96 6.32
CA ASN A 264 -1.03 16.98 6.83
C ASN A 264 -0.68 17.21 8.30
N LEU A 265 -0.52 18.46 8.75
CA LEU A 265 -0.31 18.81 10.15
C LEU A 265 -1.48 18.31 11.02
N VAL A 266 -2.72 18.54 10.58
CA VAL A 266 -3.91 18.01 11.26
C VAL A 266 -3.90 16.49 11.31
N ARG A 267 -3.48 15.83 10.22
CA ARG A 267 -3.35 14.37 10.17
C ARG A 267 -2.29 13.84 11.16
N VAL A 268 -1.15 14.52 11.27
CA VAL A 268 -0.01 14.10 12.09
C VAL A 268 -0.24 14.43 13.56
N TYR A 269 -0.55 15.69 13.87
CA TYR A 269 -0.60 16.21 15.23
C TYR A 269 -2.02 16.22 15.83
N GLY A 270 -3.09 16.31 15.02
CA GLY A 270 -4.47 16.17 15.51
C GLY A 270 -5.37 17.34 15.15
N LYS A 271 -6.36 17.64 16.00
CA LYS A 271 -7.39 18.62 15.68
C LYS A 271 -6.80 20.02 15.52
N TYR A 272 -7.38 20.80 14.62
CA TYR A 272 -7.00 22.18 14.38
C TYR A 272 -7.39 23.06 15.58
N THR A 273 -6.42 23.35 16.42
CA THR A 273 -6.50 24.34 17.50
C THR A 273 -5.39 25.38 17.32
N PRO A 274 -5.56 26.61 17.86
CA PRO A 274 -4.54 27.66 17.75
C PRO A 274 -3.14 27.24 18.25
N ASP A 275 -3.09 26.29 19.19
CA ASP A 275 -1.91 25.75 19.87
C ASP A 275 -1.48 24.36 19.35
N MET A 276 -2.11 23.82 18.30
CA MET A 276 -1.87 22.45 17.81
C MET A 276 -0.39 22.14 17.54
N LEU A 277 0.39 23.14 17.12
CA LEU A 277 1.80 22.97 16.78
C LEU A 277 2.72 23.02 18.00
N ASP A 278 2.22 23.48 19.13
CA ASP A 278 2.98 23.73 20.36
C ASP A 278 2.74 22.64 21.42
N CYS A 279 1.89 21.66 21.12
CA CYS A 279 1.57 20.53 21.98
C CYS A 279 2.30 19.24 21.58
N GLU A 280 2.74 18.48 22.57
CA GLU A 280 3.18 17.10 22.35
C GLU A 280 2.02 16.21 21.91
N VAL A 281 2.32 15.18 21.13
CA VAL A 281 1.30 14.24 20.66
C VAL A 281 1.67 12.81 20.97
N THR A 282 0.73 12.09 21.56
CA THR A 282 0.87 10.66 21.82
C THR A 282 0.16 9.87 20.72
N LYS A 283 0.91 8.99 20.04
CA LYS A 283 0.39 8.16 18.95
C LYS A 283 0.76 6.71 19.13
N LYS A 284 -0.16 5.84 18.71
CA LYS A 284 0.11 4.42 18.54
C LYS A 284 0.82 4.21 17.20
N MET A 285 2.10 3.89 17.25
CA MET A 285 2.94 3.56 16.11
C MET A 285 2.92 2.06 15.87
N HIS A 286 3.17 1.64 14.63
CA HIS A 286 3.27 0.23 14.27
C HIS A 286 4.46 -0.04 13.37
N LEU A 287 5.07 -1.21 13.56
CA LEU A 287 6.06 -1.74 12.64
C LEU A 287 5.30 -2.13 11.37
N HIS A 288 5.71 -1.59 10.23
CA HIS A 288 5.04 -1.91 8.97
C HIS A 288 5.23 -3.39 8.63
N ALA A 289 4.25 -3.98 7.95
CA ALA A 289 4.15 -5.41 7.71
C ALA A 289 5.43 -5.99 7.09
N GLU A 290 6.04 -5.28 6.14
CA GLU A 290 7.29 -5.68 5.49
C GLU A 290 8.45 -5.81 6.49
N LEU A 291 8.56 -4.87 7.42
CA LEU A 291 9.59 -4.89 8.45
C LEU A 291 9.28 -5.93 9.52
N ASN A 292 8.01 -6.20 9.80
CA ASN A 292 7.62 -7.26 10.75
C ASN A 292 8.05 -8.64 10.24
N VAL A 293 7.80 -8.94 8.96
CA VAL A 293 8.32 -10.16 8.32
C VAL A 293 9.84 -10.18 8.32
N LEU A 294 10.47 -9.06 7.93
CA LEU A 294 11.92 -8.95 7.84
C LEU A 294 12.61 -9.22 9.19
N VAL A 295 12.22 -8.50 10.25
CA VAL A 295 12.80 -8.65 11.58
C VAL A 295 12.56 -10.05 12.13
N ASN A 296 11.36 -10.62 11.95
CA ASN A 296 11.10 -12.00 12.37
C ASN A 296 12.02 -13.03 11.69
N LEU A 297 12.39 -12.80 10.42
CA LEU A 297 13.34 -13.64 9.71
C LEU A 297 14.78 -13.42 10.18
N MET A 298 15.15 -12.18 10.51
CA MET A 298 16.44 -11.83 11.10
C MET A 298 16.63 -12.48 12.48
N ASP A 299 15.60 -12.48 13.32
CA ASP A 299 15.62 -13.07 14.67
C ASP A 299 15.83 -14.59 14.64
N GLN A 300 15.54 -15.23 13.50
CA GLN A 300 15.85 -16.63 13.24
C GLN A 300 17.31 -16.85 12.77
N GLY A 301 18.17 -15.84 12.88
CA GLY A 301 19.59 -15.88 12.49
C GLY A 301 19.83 -15.80 10.97
N LYS A 302 18.83 -15.41 10.17
CA LYS A 302 18.97 -15.39 8.71
C LYS A 302 19.54 -14.07 8.23
N LYS A 303 20.54 -14.16 7.36
CA LYS A 303 21.07 -13.04 6.57
C LYS A 303 20.63 -13.06 5.11
N ASP A 304 20.25 -14.24 4.61
CA ASP A 304 19.66 -14.40 3.27
C ASP A 304 18.13 -14.44 3.41
N ILE A 305 17.51 -13.31 3.14
CA ILE A 305 16.08 -13.07 3.28
C ILE A 305 15.54 -12.90 1.85
N ASP A 306 15.29 -14.05 1.21
CA ASP A 306 14.94 -14.19 -0.22
C ASP A 306 14.05 -13.04 -0.76
N TYR A 307 12.73 -13.22 -0.70
CA TYR A 307 11.75 -12.31 -1.27
C TYR A 307 10.59 -12.04 -0.30
N ILE A 308 10.29 -10.77 -0.06
CA ILE A 308 9.11 -10.33 0.70
C ILE A 308 8.20 -9.58 -0.27
N ALA A 309 7.00 -10.11 -0.52
CA ALA A 309 5.99 -9.37 -1.26
C ALA A 309 5.15 -8.50 -0.31
N VAL A 310 4.77 -7.32 -0.77
CA VAL A 310 4.00 -6.34 -0.02
C VAL A 310 2.87 -5.87 -0.93
N SER A 311 1.66 -5.80 -0.39
CA SER A 311 0.46 -5.43 -1.17
C SER A 311 0.37 -3.95 -1.53
N LYS A 312 1.35 -3.17 -1.06
CA LYS A 312 1.52 -1.74 -1.30
C LYS A 312 3.01 -1.43 -1.28
N LYS A 313 3.43 -0.44 -2.07
CA LYS A 313 4.81 0.05 -2.05
C LYS A 313 5.23 0.44 -0.61
N CYS A 314 6.46 0.08 -0.25
CA CYS A 314 7.07 0.36 1.05
C CYS A 314 7.11 1.87 1.33
N CYS A 315 7.05 2.27 2.60
CA CYS A 315 7.30 3.68 2.92
C CYS A 315 8.79 4.03 2.81
N TYR A 316 9.08 5.33 2.72
CA TYR A 316 10.46 5.83 2.64
C TYR A 316 11.34 5.31 3.80
N LEU A 317 10.83 5.28 5.04
CA LEU A 317 11.59 4.79 6.20
C LEU A 317 11.84 3.28 6.16
N CYS A 318 10.88 2.49 5.67
CA CYS A 318 11.08 1.06 5.43
C CYS A 318 12.16 0.84 4.36
N ASP A 319 12.06 1.53 3.23
CA ASP A 319 13.07 1.47 2.17
C ASP A 319 14.47 1.86 2.67
N LEU A 320 14.56 2.92 3.48
CA LEU A 320 15.82 3.39 4.07
C LEU A 320 16.41 2.34 5.02
N TYR A 321 15.58 1.73 5.86
CA TYR A 321 16.01 0.65 6.77
C TYR A 321 16.47 -0.60 6.01
N ILE A 322 15.76 -0.98 4.94
CA ILE A 322 16.16 -2.11 4.10
C ILE A 322 17.51 -1.84 3.42
N LYS A 323 17.72 -0.64 2.87
CA LYS A 323 19.02 -0.23 2.29
C LYS A 323 20.14 -0.26 3.32
N PHE A 324 19.87 0.21 4.54
CA PHE A 324 20.80 0.13 5.66
C PHE A 324 21.16 -1.34 5.98
N LEU A 325 20.18 -2.25 6.05
CA LEU A 325 20.49 -3.67 6.27
C LEU A 325 21.29 -4.30 5.13
N ILE A 326 20.99 -3.93 3.88
CA ILE A 326 21.78 -4.39 2.73
C ILE A 326 23.24 -3.92 2.84
N SER A 327 23.50 -2.69 3.30
CA SER A 327 24.87 -2.22 3.54
C SER A 327 25.56 -2.95 4.71
N LYS A 328 24.79 -3.53 5.63
CA LYS A 328 25.29 -4.45 6.68
C LYS A 328 25.46 -5.90 6.20
N GLY A 329 25.28 -6.18 4.92
CA GLY A 329 25.52 -7.49 4.31
C GLY A 329 24.32 -8.45 4.32
N TYR A 330 23.11 -7.95 4.61
CA TYR A 330 21.89 -8.75 4.41
C TYR A 330 21.52 -8.81 2.94
N LYS A 331 21.10 -9.98 2.46
CA LYS A 331 20.52 -10.15 1.13
C LYS A 331 19.01 -10.10 1.27
N ILE A 332 18.40 -9.01 0.82
CA ILE A 332 16.97 -8.75 0.99
C ILE A 332 16.39 -8.32 -0.35
N THR A 333 15.32 -8.98 -0.79
CA THR A 333 14.50 -8.50 -1.90
C THR A 333 13.09 -8.22 -1.41
N ILE A 334 12.59 -7.00 -1.63
CA ILE A 334 11.19 -6.64 -1.33
C ILE A 334 10.49 -6.18 -2.61
N SER A 335 9.24 -6.61 -2.81
CA SER A 335 8.44 -6.13 -3.93
C SER A 335 8.30 -4.61 -3.90
N ASP A 336 8.57 -3.95 -5.03
CA ASP A 336 8.43 -2.50 -5.20
C ASP A 336 9.26 -1.63 -4.23
N SER A 337 10.34 -2.16 -3.62
CA SER A 337 11.28 -1.35 -2.82
C SER A 337 12.00 -0.30 -3.68
N GLY A 338 12.13 0.92 -3.15
CA GLY A 338 12.83 2.03 -3.81
C GLY A 338 11.97 2.88 -4.75
N LEU A 339 10.65 2.64 -4.78
CA LEU A 339 9.72 3.29 -5.71
C LEU A 339 8.70 4.21 -5.06
N HIS A 340 8.66 4.30 -3.74
CA HIS A 340 7.66 5.10 -3.03
C HIS A 340 8.31 5.97 -1.95
N LYS A 341 8.55 7.23 -2.31
CA LYS A 341 9.25 8.18 -1.45
C LYS A 341 8.30 8.91 -0.49
N LYS A 342 7.22 8.26 -0.06
CA LYS A 342 6.26 8.80 0.90
C LYS A 342 6.66 8.40 2.32
N LEU A 343 6.75 9.40 3.19
CA LEU A 343 6.99 9.19 4.60
C LEU A 343 5.67 8.98 5.35
N TYR A 344 5.66 8.03 6.28
CA TYR A 344 4.54 7.72 7.15
C TYR A 344 4.97 7.91 8.60
N HIS A 345 4.39 8.90 9.28
CA HIS A 345 4.73 9.23 10.66
C HIS A 345 4.32 8.14 11.66
N ILE A 346 3.28 7.37 11.36
CA ILE A 346 2.89 6.20 12.16
C ILE A 346 3.77 5.02 11.76
N TRP A 347 5.04 5.06 12.18
CA TRP A 347 6.05 4.05 11.90
C TRP A 347 6.81 3.73 13.18
N LYS A 348 6.99 2.45 13.49
CA LYS A 348 7.83 2.00 14.61
C LYS A 348 9.21 1.60 14.10
N LEU A 349 10.23 2.12 14.77
CA LEU A 349 11.63 1.75 14.59
C LEU A 349 11.88 0.27 14.97
N PRO A 350 12.53 -0.53 14.12
CA PRO A 350 13.02 -1.85 14.49
C PRO A 350 13.97 -1.82 15.69
N ASP A 351 13.94 -2.87 16.50
CA ASP A 351 14.83 -2.97 17.67
C ASP A 351 16.25 -3.39 17.27
N ALA A 352 16.39 -4.18 16.21
CA ALA A 352 17.69 -4.52 15.62
C ALA A 352 18.36 -3.27 15.02
N PHE A 353 19.66 -3.08 15.31
CA PHE A 353 20.48 -1.96 14.83
C PHE A 353 19.88 -0.57 15.10
N LYS A 354 19.04 -0.44 16.13
CA LYS A 354 18.26 0.76 16.42
C LYS A 354 19.10 2.04 16.42
N GLN A 355 20.18 2.06 17.20
CA GLN A 355 21.01 3.26 17.36
C GLN A 355 21.74 3.61 16.07
N GLU A 356 22.38 2.62 15.44
CA GLU A 356 23.09 2.82 14.17
C GLU A 356 22.16 3.31 13.05
N PHE A 357 20.92 2.80 12.99
CA PHE A 357 19.96 3.27 12.01
C PHE A 357 19.46 4.68 12.32
N ILE A 358 19.25 5.04 13.60
CA ILE A 358 18.92 6.42 13.98
C ILE A 358 20.01 7.36 13.46
N ASP A 359 21.27 7.04 13.70
CA ASP A 359 22.40 7.88 13.28
C ASP A 359 22.45 7.99 11.74
N TYR A 360 22.23 6.88 11.04
CA TYR A 360 22.17 6.83 9.57
C TYR A 360 20.99 7.62 8.97
N ALA A 361 19.80 7.51 9.56
CA ALA A 361 18.58 8.07 8.99
C ALA A 361 18.30 9.52 9.44
N THR A 362 18.95 9.99 10.51
CA THR A 362 18.74 11.36 11.02
C THR A 362 19.21 12.40 10.01
N SER A 363 20.35 12.21 9.35
CA SER A 363 20.84 13.13 8.32
C SER A 363 19.91 13.22 7.11
N GLU A 364 19.30 12.10 6.72
CA GLU A 364 18.29 12.09 5.65
C GLU A 364 17.05 12.88 6.07
N LEU A 365 16.56 12.72 7.30
CA LEU A 365 15.43 13.50 7.80
C LEU A 365 15.74 15.00 7.91
N ASP A 366 16.95 15.36 8.34
CA ASP A 366 17.40 16.75 8.40
C ASP A 366 17.41 17.38 7.01
N TYR A 367 18.00 16.70 6.03
CA TYR A 367 18.00 17.16 4.64
C TYR A 367 16.57 17.41 4.11
N ILE A 368 15.63 16.52 4.43
CA ILE A 368 14.23 16.67 4.03
C ILE A 368 13.61 17.92 4.65
N ILE A 369 13.80 18.12 5.95
CA ILE A 369 13.22 19.25 6.69
C ILE A 369 13.84 20.57 6.21
N GLU A 370 15.17 20.63 6.07
CA GLU A 370 15.90 21.81 5.61
C GLU A 370 15.53 22.20 4.18
N LYS A 371 15.36 21.21 3.29
CA LYS A 371 14.91 21.46 1.92
C LYS A 371 13.51 22.07 1.88
N GLU A 372 12.58 21.54 2.67
CA GLU A 372 11.22 22.08 2.77
C GLU A 372 11.21 23.47 3.40
N ILE A 373 12.01 23.72 4.44
CA ILE A 373 12.18 25.06 5.01
C ILE A 373 12.66 26.03 3.95
N SER A 374 13.75 25.69 3.25
CA SER A 374 14.35 26.52 2.19
C SER A 374 13.35 26.84 1.10
N ASN A 375 12.54 25.86 0.67
CA ASN A 375 11.51 26.07 -0.33
C ASN A 375 10.45 27.09 0.11
N HIS A 376 10.12 27.20 1.40
CA HIS A 376 9.09 28.13 1.88
C HIS A 376 9.67 29.49 2.32
N THR A 377 10.96 29.54 2.67
CA THR A 377 11.66 30.79 3.02
C THR A 377 12.17 31.52 1.77
N ASN A 378 12.62 30.81 0.73
CA ASN A 378 13.15 31.38 -0.51
C ASN A 378 12.07 31.84 -1.51
N ILE A 379 10.78 31.62 -1.24
CA ILE A 379 9.66 32.29 -1.98
C ILE A 379 9.54 33.75 -1.50
N ILE A 380 10.66 34.47 -1.53
CA ILE A 380 10.77 35.92 -1.58
C ILE A 380 11.73 36.16 -2.74
N ALA A 381 11.18 36.62 -3.88
CA ALA A 381 11.84 36.89 -5.18
C ALA A 381 11.82 35.78 -6.24
N ILE A 382 10.62 35.46 -6.79
CA ILE A 382 10.40 35.39 -8.25
C ILE A 382 8.96 35.93 -8.52
N PRO A 383 8.76 37.00 -9.31
CA PRO A 383 7.44 37.37 -9.80
C PRO A 383 7.00 36.43 -10.93
N ASP A 384 5.71 36.10 -10.89
CA ASP A 384 4.88 35.32 -11.81
C ASP A 384 5.46 34.92 -13.18
N ASN A 385 5.38 33.62 -13.47
CA ASN A 385 4.73 33.10 -14.67
C ASN A 385 4.27 31.66 -14.43
N ASP A 386 2.94 31.49 -14.44
CA ASP A 386 2.23 30.21 -14.47
C ASP A 386 2.64 29.35 -15.67
N PRO A 387 2.57 28.02 -15.56
CA PRO A 387 1.42 27.35 -16.15
C PRO A 387 0.79 26.27 -15.25
N ASP A 388 -0.49 26.46 -14.98
CA ASP A 388 -1.53 25.48 -14.67
C ASP A 388 -1.09 24.11 -14.11
N SER A 389 -1.19 23.97 -12.78
CA SER A 389 -1.38 22.67 -12.12
C SER A 389 -2.60 22.72 -11.20
N SER A 390 -3.78 22.54 -11.79
CA SER A 390 -5.05 22.42 -11.07
C SER A 390 -5.23 21.01 -10.49
N ASP A 391 -4.42 20.65 -9.50
CA ASP A 391 -4.69 19.48 -8.64
C ASP A 391 -5.32 19.98 -7.32
N SER A 392 -6.55 20.46 -7.42
CA SER A 392 -7.38 20.80 -6.27
C SER A 392 -8.29 19.62 -5.91
N GLU A 393 -7.98 18.96 -4.78
CA GLU A 393 -8.95 18.14 -4.07
C GLU A 393 -10.01 19.07 -3.45
N SER A 394 -11.00 19.48 -4.24
CA SER A 394 -12.28 19.92 -3.68
C SER A 394 -13.09 18.67 -3.33
N VAL A 395 -13.19 18.38 -2.03
CA VAL A 395 -14.30 17.57 -1.52
C VAL A 395 -15.49 18.51 -1.47
N LEU A 396 -16.16 18.70 -2.61
CA LEU A 396 -17.53 19.21 -2.59
C LEU A 396 -18.41 18.09 -2.05
N TYR A 397 -18.91 18.34 -0.85
CA TYR A 397 -19.93 17.57 -0.18
C TYR A 397 -21.23 17.70 -0.99
N TYR A 398 -21.42 16.86 -2.02
CA TYR A 398 -22.74 16.72 -2.64
C TYR A 398 -23.61 15.83 -1.75
N GLY A 399 -24.37 16.48 -0.88
CA GLY A 399 -25.30 15.91 0.10
C GLY A 399 -26.54 15.25 -0.50
N SER A 400 -26.39 14.40 -1.51
CA SER A 400 -27.48 13.54 -2.00
C SER A 400 -27.06 12.11 -2.36
N ILE A 401 -25.77 11.77 -2.31
CA ILE A 401 -25.28 10.38 -2.53
C ILE A 401 -24.94 9.69 -1.21
N VAL A 402 -24.70 10.44 -0.13
CA VAL A 402 -24.39 9.87 1.19
C VAL A 402 -25.60 9.14 1.80
N SER A 403 -26.84 9.57 1.52
CA SER A 403 -28.02 8.82 1.98
C SER A 403 -28.14 7.46 1.27
N TYR A 404 -27.75 7.36 0.00
CA TYR A 404 -27.82 6.09 -0.74
C TYR A 404 -26.74 5.07 -0.30
N ILE A 405 -25.63 5.54 0.27
CA ILE A 405 -24.55 4.69 0.80
C ILE A 405 -24.93 4.13 2.18
N ASP A 406 -25.62 4.91 3.02
CA ASP A 406 -26.12 4.41 4.30
C ASP A 406 -27.34 3.48 4.13
N ASP A 407 -28.20 3.72 3.14
CA ASP A 407 -29.38 2.88 2.86
C ASP A 407 -29.04 1.51 2.22
N LEU A 408 -27.94 1.42 1.47
CA LEU A 408 -27.46 0.13 0.92
C LEU A 408 -26.71 -0.73 1.94
N VAL A 409 -26.24 -0.15 3.05
CA VAL A 409 -25.59 -0.88 4.15
C VAL A 409 -26.63 -1.41 5.15
N TYR A 410 -27.79 -0.76 5.27
CA TYR A 410 -28.85 -1.18 6.19
C TYR A 410 -29.85 -2.22 5.63
N ASN A 411 -30.05 -2.31 4.30
CA ASN A 411 -31.04 -3.21 3.69
C ASN A 411 -30.57 -4.67 3.44
N TYR A 412 -29.50 -5.13 4.09
CA TYR A 412 -29.03 -6.54 4.01
C TYR A 412 -29.03 -7.30 5.35
N ASN A 413 -29.74 -6.79 6.36
CA ASN A 413 -30.18 -7.58 7.50
C ASN A 413 -31.70 -7.78 7.38
N TYR A 414 -32.15 -9.04 7.39
CA TYR A 414 -33.51 -9.56 7.16
C TYR A 414 -33.87 -9.90 5.70
N ASN A 415 -33.33 -11.02 5.21
CA ASN A 415 -34.09 -12.26 4.95
C ASN A 415 -33.14 -13.38 4.53
#